data_AF-A0A376MXT1-F1
#
_entry.id   AF-A0A376MXT1-F1
#
_cell.length_a   1.000
_cell.length_b   1.000
_cell.length_c   1.000
_cell.angle_alpha   90.00
_cell.angle_beta   90.00
_cell.angle_gamma   90.00
#
_symmetry.space_group_name_H-M   'P 1'
#
loop_
_entity.id
_entity.type
_entity.pdbx_description
1 polymer ?
#
loop_
_entity_poly.entity_id
_entity_poly.type
_entity_poly.pdbx_seq_one_letter_code
_entity_poly.pdbx_strand_id
1 'polypeptide(L)'
;MPRSRGLNHEFKEGDWAVAEMRRHPLKGDRSFYAELTQYITFGDDHFVPWWVTLARHNLEKEAPDGVATEMLDEGLVREDLTALDFVTIDSASTEDMDDALFAKALPDDKTSADCGDCRSNRVDC
;
A
#
# COMPACT_ATOMS: atom_id res chain seq x y z
N MET A 1 5.91 -15.90 32.50
CA MET A 1 4.82 -15.37 31.65
C MET A 1 5.09 -13.91 31.35
N PRO A 2 5.47 -13.53 30.11
CA PRO A 2 5.46 -12.13 29.70
C PRO A 2 4.04 -11.60 29.87
N ARG A 3 3.90 -10.43 30.48
CA ARG A 3 2.58 -9.85 30.80
C ARG A 3 2.14 -9.07 29.57
N SER A 4 1.19 -9.59 28.79
CA SER A 4 0.61 -8.91 27.64
C SER A 4 -0.48 -7.95 28.13
N ARG A 5 -0.19 -6.65 28.16
CA ARG A 5 -1.22 -5.65 28.46
C ARG A 5 -2.15 -5.49 27.26
N GLY A 6 -3.37 -6.04 27.37
CA GLY A 6 -4.46 -5.78 26.43
C GLY A 6 -4.47 -6.64 25.17
N LEU A 7 -3.65 -7.70 25.09
CA LEU A 7 -3.70 -8.64 23.97
C LEU A 7 -4.54 -9.86 24.34
N ASN A 8 -5.62 -10.09 23.58
CA ASN A 8 -6.42 -11.32 23.63
C ASN A 8 -5.76 -12.43 22.80
N HIS A 9 -4.47 -12.72 23.04
CA HIS A 9 -3.77 -13.84 22.42
C HIS A 9 -2.91 -14.57 23.45
N GLU A 10 -3.05 -15.90 23.49
CA GLU A 10 -2.19 -16.76 24.29
C GLU A 10 -0.94 -17.09 23.47
N PHE A 11 0.18 -16.44 23.82
CA PHE A 11 1.45 -16.66 23.14
C PHE A 11 2.00 -18.06 23.41
N LYS A 12 2.33 -18.76 22.34
CA LYS A 12 2.98 -20.08 22.34
C LYS A 12 4.38 -19.99 21.74
N GLU A 13 5.20 -20.99 22.00
CA GLU A 13 6.53 -21.08 21.42
C GLU A 13 6.43 -21.10 19.88
N GLY A 14 7.26 -20.29 19.23
CA GLY A 14 7.25 -20.11 17.77
C GLY A 14 6.36 -18.96 17.26
N ASP A 15 5.57 -18.29 18.11
CA ASP A 15 4.79 -17.12 17.69
C ASP A 15 5.68 -15.89 17.46
N TRP A 16 5.35 -15.12 16.41
CA TRP A 16 5.94 -13.81 16.14
C TRP A 16 5.13 -12.71 16.82
N ALA A 17 5.84 -11.78 17.46
CA ALA A 17 5.25 -10.70 18.21
C ALA A 17 6.09 -9.41 18.08
N VAL A 18 5.42 -8.26 18.19
CA VAL A 18 6.09 -6.98 18.43
C VAL A 18 6.30 -6.83 19.93
N ALA A 19 7.49 -6.38 20.32
CA ALA A 19 7.84 -6.18 21.72
C ALA A 19 8.50 -4.81 21.94
N GLU A 20 8.18 -4.20 23.07
CA GLU A 20 8.82 -2.96 23.53
C GLU A 20 9.83 -3.26 24.64
N MET A 21 11.04 -2.75 24.49
CA MET A 21 12.07 -2.83 25.53
C MET A 21 11.69 -1.95 26.73
N ARG A 22 11.58 -2.57 27.91
CA ARG A 22 11.19 -1.90 29.17
C ARG A 22 12.34 -1.77 30.15
N ARG A 23 13.25 -2.74 30.21
CA ARG A 23 14.43 -2.72 31.10
C ARG A 23 15.70 -3.04 30.37
N HIS A 24 16.76 -2.34 30.74
CA HIS A 24 18.08 -2.49 30.12
C HIS A 24 19.19 -2.38 31.19
N PRO A 25 20.13 -3.34 31.28
CA PRO A 25 21.13 -3.37 32.35
C PRO A 25 21.99 -2.11 32.50
N LEU A 26 22.33 -1.44 31.39
CA LEU A 26 23.03 -0.14 31.42
C LEU A 26 22.27 0.99 32.15
N LYS A 27 20.97 0.84 32.40
CA LYS A 27 20.16 1.80 33.17
C LYS A 27 20.06 1.46 34.66
N GLY A 28 20.81 0.46 35.13
CA GLY A 28 20.77 -0.01 36.52
C GLY A 28 19.80 -1.17 36.78
N ASP A 29 19.15 -1.69 35.73
CA ASP A 29 18.29 -2.86 35.84
C ASP A 29 19.10 -4.17 35.95
N ARG A 30 18.54 -5.18 36.64
CA ARG A 30 19.22 -6.48 36.83
C ARG A 30 19.30 -7.33 35.55
N SER A 31 18.39 -7.12 34.59
CA SER A 31 18.29 -7.94 33.38
C SER A 31 17.60 -7.17 32.25
N PHE A 32 17.76 -7.65 31.01
CA PHE A 32 16.91 -7.21 29.90
C PHE A 32 15.47 -7.67 30.12
N TYR A 33 14.52 -6.81 29.76
CA TYR A 33 13.10 -7.14 29.81
C TYR A 33 12.38 -6.42 28.69
N ALA A 34 11.60 -7.17 27.92
CA ALA A 34 10.71 -6.67 26.90
C ALA A 34 9.28 -7.11 27.21
N GLU A 35 8.33 -6.29 26.78
CA GLU A 35 6.90 -6.54 26.92
C GLU A 35 6.30 -6.73 25.53
N LEU A 36 5.48 -7.77 25.35
CA LEU A 36 4.82 -8.04 24.07
C LEU A 36 3.63 -7.07 23.91
N THR A 37 3.62 -6.32 22.82
CA THR A 37 2.62 -5.29 22.52
C THR A 37 1.70 -5.63 21.36
N GLN A 38 2.08 -6.57 20.50
CA GLN A 38 1.24 -7.04 19.40
C GLN A 38 1.57 -8.48 19.01
N TYR A 39 0.55 -9.26 18.64
CA TYR A 39 0.72 -10.54 17.96
C TYR A 39 0.82 -10.34 16.44
N ILE A 40 1.79 -11.00 15.78
CA ILE A 40 2.01 -10.88 14.34
C ILE A 40 1.40 -12.08 13.60
N THR A 41 1.94 -13.28 13.82
CA THR A 41 1.48 -14.56 13.24
C THR A 41 2.16 -15.73 13.97
N PHE A 42 1.78 -16.97 13.67
CA PHE A 42 2.44 -18.18 14.17
C PHE A 42 3.64 -18.56 13.29
N GLY A 43 4.59 -19.33 13.84
CA GLY A 43 5.89 -19.58 13.20
C GLY A 43 5.85 -20.29 11.84
N ASP A 44 4.84 -21.14 11.61
CA ASP A 44 4.70 -21.95 10.38
C ASP A 44 3.86 -21.26 9.29
N ASP A 45 3.50 -19.99 9.47
CA ASP A 45 2.80 -19.21 8.45
C ASP A 45 3.76 -18.91 7.28
N HIS A 46 3.36 -19.27 6.07
CA HIS A 46 4.16 -19.06 4.86
C HIS A 46 4.34 -17.56 4.55
N PHE A 47 3.48 -16.71 5.09
CA PHE A 47 3.54 -15.25 4.93
C PHE A 47 4.31 -14.54 6.05
N VAL A 48 4.99 -15.28 6.95
CA VAL A 48 5.85 -14.70 8.00
C VAL A 48 6.75 -13.56 7.49
N PRO A 49 7.47 -13.67 6.35
CA PRO A 49 8.36 -12.59 5.95
C PRO A 49 7.62 -11.30 5.59
N TRP A 50 6.35 -11.36 5.19
CA TRP A 50 5.51 -10.21 4.87
C TRP A 50 5.00 -9.59 6.16
N TRP A 51 4.38 -10.40 7.02
CA TRP A 51 3.81 -9.91 8.27
C TRP A 51 4.83 -9.33 9.24
N VAL A 52 6.00 -9.97 9.34
CA VAL A 52 7.09 -9.49 10.21
C VAL A 52 7.67 -8.19 9.65
N THR A 53 7.83 -8.09 8.33
CA THR A 53 8.36 -6.86 7.70
C THR A 53 7.39 -5.69 7.89
N LEU A 54 6.10 -5.89 7.60
CA LEU A 54 5.06 -4.87 7.80
C LEU A 54 5.00 -4.43 9.27
N ALA A 55 4.98 -5.38 10.21
CA ALA A 55 4.94 -5.07 11.64
C ALA A 55 6.21 -4.35 12.13
N ARG A 56 7.39 -4.72 11.61
CA ARG A 56 8.67 -4.05 11.96
C ARG A 56 8.70 -2.59 11.53
N HIS A 57 8.12 -2.29 10.38
CA HIS A 57 8.02 -0.94 9.83
C HIS A 57 6.74 -0.21 10.25
N ASN A 58 5.87 -0.87 11.02
CA ASN A 58 4.57 -0.36 11.45
C ASN A 58 3.71 0.13 10.27
N LEU A 59 3.67 -0.68 9.20
CA LEU A 59 2.85 -0.45 8.00
C LEU A 59 1.52 -1.20 8.10
N GLU A 60 0.51 -0.67 7.42
CA GLU A 60 -0.82 -1.25 7.30
C GLU A 60 -0.77 -2.61 6.61
N LYS A 61 -1.60 -3.54 7.08
CA LYS A 61 -1.71 -4.91 6.53
C LYS A 61 -2.90 -5.08 5.60
N GLU A 62 -3.83 -4.14 5.65
CA GLU A 62 -5.12 -4.20 4.98
C GLU A 62 -5.33 -2.88 4.22
N ALA A 63 -6.07 -2.95 3.13
CA ALA A 63 -6.51 -1.76 2.42
C ALA A 63 -7.39 -0.90 3.36
N PRO A 64 -7.41 0.42 3.18
CA PRO A 64 -8.24 1.29 4.00
C PRO A 64 -9.73 0.95 3.83
N ASP A 65 -10.48 1.01 4.93
CA ASP A 65 -11.94 0.96 4.93
C ASP A 65 -12.51 2.29 4.40
N GLY A 66 -12.29 2.55 3.11
CA GLY A 66 -12.78 3.72 2.41
C GLY A 66 -14.24 3.55 1.99
N VAL A 67 -15.09 4.50 2.36
CA VAL A 67 -16.42 4.64 1.76
C VAL A 67 -16.28 5.55 0.54
N ALA A 68 -16.70 5.08 -0.63
CA ALA A 68 -16.73 5.90 -1.82
C ALA A 68 -17.62 7.14 -1.56
N THR A 69 -17.03 8.32 -1.66
CA THR A 69 -17.73 9.59 -1.53
C THR A 69 -18.31 10.03 -2.87
N GLU A 70 -19.16 11.05 -2.85
CA GLU A 70 -19.62 11.68 -4.08
C GLU A 70 -18.45 12.30 -4.86
N MET A 71 -18.56 12.29 -6.18
CA MET A 71 -17.61 12.98 -7.05
C MET A 71 -17.74 14.49 -6.83
N LEU A 72 -16.61 15.15 -6.59
CA LEU A 72 -16.58 16.60 -6.38
C LEU A 72 -16.79 17.33 -7.71
N ASP A 73 -17.70 18.31 -7.72
CA ASP A 73 -17.82 19.25 -8.83
C ASP A 73 -16.80 20.39 -8.65
N GLU A 74 -15.71 20.29 -9.39
CA GLU A 74 -14.61 21.27 -9.37
C GLU A 74 -14.81 22.41 -10.39
N GLY A 75 -15.97 22.47 -11.07
CA GLY A 75 -16.23 23.45 -12.13
C GLY A 75 -15.39 23.25 -13.40
N LEU A 76 -14.82 22.06 -13.57
CA LEU A 76 -13.99 21.69 -14.72
C LEU A 76 -14.87 21.33 -15.93
N VAL A 77 -14.51 21.85 -17.09
CA VAL A 77 -15.11 21.42 -18.36
C VAL A 77 -14.38 20.17 -18.83
N ARG A 78 -15.04 19.02 -18.73
CA ARG A 78 -14.52 17.74 -19.22
C ARG A 78 -14.93 17.53 -20.68
N GLU A 79 -13.94 17.31 -21.54
CA GLU A 79 -14.19 16.92 -22.94
C GLU A 79 -14.61 15.44 -22.99
N ASP A 80 -15.61 15.14 -23.83
CA ASP A 80 -16.05 13.76 -24.05
C ASP A 80 -15.16 13.09 -25.10
N LEU A 81 -14.27 12.22 -24.63
CA LEU A 81 -13.35 11.44 -25.45
C LEU A 81 -13.75 9.96 -25.56
N THR A 82 -14.98 9.60 -25.17
CA THR A 82 -15.44 8.19 -25.12
C THR A 82 -15.50 7.50 -26.49
N ALA A 83 -15.47 8.27 -27.57
CA ALA A 83 -15.43 7.75 -28.95
C ALA A 83 -14.01 7.42 -29.45
N LEU A 84 -12.96 7.74 -28.69
CA LEU A 84 -11.58 7.43 -29.03
C LEU A 84 -11.16 6.06 -28.47
N ASP A 85 -10.35 5.35 -29.24
CA ASP A 85 -9.84 4.02 -28.87
C ASP A 85 -8.66 4.11 -27.90
N PHE A 86 -8.93 4.56 -26.67
CA PHE A 86 -7.94 4.52 -25.60
C PHE A 86 -7.62 3.08 -25.21
N VAL A 87 -6.33 2.80 -24.98
CA VAL A 87 -5.83 1.49 -24.54
C VAL A 87 -4.99 1.63 -23.27
N THR A 88 -4.99 0.58 -22.45
CA THR A 88 -4.08 0.40 -21.31
C THR A 88 -3.10 -0.73 -21.63
N ILE A 89 -1.87 -0.66 -21.12
CA ILE A 89 -0.81 -1.64 -21.41
C ILE A 89 -0.14 -2.03 -20.11
N ASP A 90 -0.67 -3.10 -19.52
CA ASP A 90 -0.31 -3.52 -18.17
C ASP A 90 0.05 -5.00 -18.09
N SER A 91 0.52 -5.40 -16.91
CA SER A 91 0.60 -6.83 -16.59
C SER A 91 -0.81 -7.43 -16.51
N ALA A 92 -0.96 -8.70 -16.88
CA ALA A 92 -2.26 -9.38 -16.83
C ALA A 92 -2.85 -9.51 -15.41
N SER A 93 -2.04 -9.28 -14.37
CA SER A 93 -2.43 -9.29 -12.97
C SER A 93 -2.70 -7.90 -12.38
N THR A 94 -2.46 -6.83 -13.14
CA THR A 94 -2.73 -5.46 -12.69
C THR A 94 -4.24 -5.21 -12.75
N GLU A 95 -4.81 -4.68 -11.67
CA GLU A 95 -6.24 -4.34 -11.58
C GLU A 95 -6.48 -2.84 -11.40
N ASP A 96 -5.43 -2.09 -11.08
CA ASP A 96 -5.38 -0.67 -10.76
C ASP A 96 -4.69 0.13 -11.88
N MET A 97 -5.31 0.16 -13.07
CA MET A 97 -4.78 0.88 -14.24
C MET A 97 -5.06 2.39 -14.11
N ASP A 98 -4.00 3.19 -13.94
CA ASP A 98 -4.09 4.64 -13.72
C ASP A 98 -3.92 5.47 -15.01
N ASP A 99 -3.39 4.88 -16.07
CA ASP A 99 -3.10 5.54 -17.34
C ASP A 99 -3.80 4.87 -18.54
N ALA A 100 -4.08 5.68 -19.56
CA ALA A 100 -4.61 5.21 -20.84
C ALA A 100 -4.02 6.05 -21.98
N LEU A 101 -3.73 5.42 -23.11
CA LEU A 101 -3.08 6.06 -24.24
C LEU A 101 -3.95 5.98 -25.50
N PHE A 102 -3.99 7.07 -26.26
CA PHE A 102 -4.54 7.11 -27.62
C PHE A 102 -3.49 7.69 -28.57
N ALA A 103 -3.30 7.07 -29.73
CA ALA A 103 -2.35 7.56 -30.74
C ALA A 103 -3.03 7.71 -32.09
N LYS A 104 -2.70 8.80 -32.80
CA LYS A 104 -3.23 9.11 -34.13
C LYS A 104 -2.12 9.62 -35.04
N ALA A 105 -2.05 9.07 -36.26
CA ALA A 105 -1.17 9.58 -37.29
C ALA A 105 -1.63 10.97 -37.76
N LEU A 106 -0.65 11.85 -37.96
CA LEU A 106 -0.80 13.19 -38.52
C LEU A 106 -0.10 13.25 -39.88
N PRO A 107 -0.35 14.31 -40.68
CA PRO A 107 0.43 14.57 -41.89
C PRO A 107 1.94 14.72 -41.61
N ASP A 108 2.75 14.61 -42.66
CA ASP A 108 4.22 14.78 -42.62
C ASP A 108 4.96 13.78 -41.72
N ASP A 109 4.52 12.51 -41.69
CA ASP A 109 5.08 11.42 -40.86
C ASP A 109 5.13 11.77 -39.36
N LYS A 110 4.17 12.58 -38.89
CA LYS A 110 4.02 12.93 -37.47
C LYS A 110 2.95 12.06 -36.81
N THR A 111 3.00 11.97 -35.49
CA THR A 111 2.00 11.26 -34.68
C THR A 111 1.63 12.13 -33.49
N SER A 112 0.34 12.26 -33.18
CA SER A 112 -0.14 12.78 -31.90
C SER A 112 -0.40 11.62 -30.96
N ALA A 113 0.09 11.72 -29.72
CA ALA A 113 -0.30 10.85 -28.62
C ALA A 113 -1.03 11.69 -27.59
N ASP A 114 -2.16 11.18 -27.13
CA ASP A 114 -2.89 11.72 -26.00
C ASP A 114 -2.79 10.73 -24.85
N CYS A 115 -2.42 11.24 -23.68
CA CYS A 115 -2.38 10.45 -22.47
C CYS A 115 -3.61 10.86 -21.66
N GLY A 116 -4.50 9.91 -21.41
CA GLY A 116 -5.64 10.07 -20.52
C GLY A 116 -5.23 10.21 -19.04
N ASP A 117 -4.02 10.70 -18.77
CA ASP A 117 -3.56 11.04 -17.42
C ASP A 117 -4.40 12.23 -16.93
N CYS A 118 -4.93 12.11 -15.71
CA CYS A 118 -5.65 13.16 -15.00
C CYS A 118 -4.75 14.36 -14.62
N ARG A 119 -3.66 14.62 -15.33
CA ARG A 119 -2.76 15.76 -15.14
C ARG A 119 -2.70 16.60 -16.40
N SER A 120 -3.43 17.72 -16.32
CA SER A 120 -3.28 18.96 -17.08
C SER A 120 -2.04 19.02 -17.99
N ASN A 121 -2.28 19.00 -19.30
CA ASN A 121 -1.47 19.66 -20.33
C ASN A 121 0.04 19.60 -20.12
N ARG A 122 0.64 18.43 -20.39
CA ARG A 122 2.00 18.42 -20.93
C ARG A 122 2.29 17.19 -21.78
N VAL A 123 2.05 17.33 -23.08
CA VAL A 123 2.68 16.48 -24.09
C VAL A 123 3.93 17.22 -24.56
N ASP A 124 5.00 17.15 -23.78
CA ASP A 124 6.36 17.33 -24.29
C ASP A 124 7.02 15.95 -24.19
N CYS A 125 7.02 15.20 -25.30
CA CYS A 125 8.00 14.14 -25.50
C CYS A 125 9.40 14.74 -25.65
#